data_AF-A0A3Q8XGF3-F1
#
_entry.id   AF-A0A3Q8XGF3-F1
#
_cell.length_a   1.000
_cell.length_b   1.000
_cell.length_c   1.000
_cell.angle_alpha   90.00
_cell.angle_beta   90.00
_cell.angle_gamma   90.00
#
_symmetry.space_group_name_H-M   'P 1'
#
loop_
_entity.id
_entity.type
_entity.pdbx_description
1 polymer ?
#
loop_
_entity_poly.entity_id
_entity_poly.type
_entity_poly.pdbx_seq_one_letter_code
_entity_poly.pdbx_strand_id
1 'polypeptide(L)' 'MLQFTDLNHTKHIINMSNVNNVVIRNNNGAHVITFHMPGQHVVPATVDVKTAERIFKELGELK' A
#
# COMPACT_ATOMS: atom_id res chain seq x y z
N MET A 1 4.18 1.05 -11.61
CA MET A 1 3.94 -0.13 -10.74
C MET A 1 4.59 0.15 -9.40
N LEU A 2 3.83 0.06 -8.31
CA LEU A 2 4.32 0.27 -6.95
C LEU A 2 4.91 -1.05 -6.42
N GLN A 3 6.13 -1.00 -5.88
CA GLN A 3 6.80 -2.18 -5.32
C GLN A 3 7.32 -1.91 -3.91
N PHE A 4 7.02 -2.80 -2.99
CA PHE A 4 7.48 -2.68 -1.60
C PHE A 4 7.50 -4.05 -0.92
N THR A 5 8.22 -4.14 0.18
CA THR A 5 8.23 -5.31 1.06
C THR A 5 7.50 -4.93 2.34
N ASP A 6 6.62 -5.80 2.82
CA ASP A 6 5.91 -5.58 4.07
C ASP A 6 6.72 -6.06 5.28
N LEU A 7 6.20 -5.83 6.49
CA LEU A 7 6.82 -6.30 7.73
C LEU A 7 6.80 -7.82 7.89
N ASN A 8 6.03 -8.55 7.07
CA ASN A 8 6.06 -10.00 6.97
C ASN A 8 7.09 -10.49 5.93
N HIS A 9 7.94 -9.60 5.41
CA HIS A 9 8.93 -9.88 4.38
C HIS A 9 8.35 -10.37 3.05
N THR A 10 7.05 -10.12 2.80
CA THR A 10 6.40 -10.41 1.53
C THR A 10 6.62 -9.26 0.57
N LYS A 11 7.10 -9.57 -0.65
CA LYS A 11 7.23 -8.58 -1.73
C LYS A 11 5.88 -8.39 -2.43
N HIS A 12 5.41 -7.16 -2.43
CA HIS A 12 4.18 -6.74 -3.10
C HIS A 12 4.52 -6.00 -4.39
N ILE A 13 3.77 -6.30 -5.45
CA ILE A 13 3.82 -5.60 -6.74
C ILE A 13 2.40 -5.18 -7.07
N ILE A 14 2.11 -3.88 -6.93
CA ILE A 14 0.78 -3.32 -7.15
C ILE A 14 0.76 -2.58 -8.48
N ASN A 15 -0.09 -3.04 -9.39
CA ASN A 15 -0.38 -2.29 -10.60
C ASN A 15 -1.39 -1.18 -10.27
N MET A 16 -0.90 0.05 -10.15
CA MET A 16 -1.71 1.21 -9.78
C MET A 16 -2.84 1.52 -10.78
N SER A 17 -2.74 1.10 -12.05
CA SER A 17 -3.84 1.26 -13.01
C SER A 17 -5.09 0.44 -12.65
N ASN A 18 -4.92 -0.57 -11.79
CA ASN A 18 -5.99 -1.47 -11.37
C ASN A 18 -6.46 -1.17 -9.94
N VAL A 19 -5.98 -0.08 -9.32
CA VAL A 19 -6.35 0.27 -7.94
C VAL A 19 -7.48 1.29 -7.99
N ASN A 20 -8.61 0.94 -7.38
CA ASN A 20 -9.79 1.81 -7.27
C ASN A 20 -9.70 2.71 -6.03
N ASN A 21 -9.16 2.19 -4.93
CA ASN A 21 -9.06 2.90 -3.67
C ASN A 21 -7.88 2.37 -2.85
N VAL A 22 -7.27 3.26 -2.05
CA VAL A 22 -6.24 2.89 -1.07
C VAL A 22 -6.67 3.38 0.30
N VAL A 23 -6.80 2.45 1.24
CA VAL A 23 -7.13 2.75 2.64
C VAL A 23 -5.89 2.59 3.49
N ILE A 24 -5.61 3.58 4.34
CA ILE A 24 -4.42 3.61 5.19
C ILE A 24 -4.86 3.78 6.64
N ARG A 25 -4.34 2.93 7.52
CA ARG A 25 -4.55 3.03 8.98
C ARG A 25 -3.22 3.01 9.70
N ASN A 26 -3.05 3.91 10.66
CA ASN A 26 -1.94 3.86 11.61
C ASN A 26 -2.35 2.98 12.79
N ASN A 27 -1.47 2.05 13.18
CA ASN A 27 -1.62 1.20 14.34
C ASN A 27 -0.30 1.19 15.13
N ASN A 28 -0.19 2.06 16.13
CA ASN A 28 0.92 2.11 17.09
C ASN A 28 2.32 1.99 16.47
N GLY A 29 2.61 2.78 15.43
CA GLY A 29 3.94 2.83 14.79
C GLY A 29 4.10 1.92 13.57
N ALA A 30 3.12 1.08 13.27
CA ALA A 30 3.01 0.38 11.98
C ALA A 30 1.83 0.95 11.17
N HIS A 31 1.92 0.88 9.85
CA HIS A 31 0.84 1.30 8.96
C HIS A 31 0.27 0.10 8.22
N VAL A 32 -1.05 -0.05 8.27
CA VAL A 32 -1.76 -1.03 7.44
C VAL A 32 -2.28 -0.29 6.20
N ILE A 33 -1.78 -0.67 5.04
CA ILE A 33 -2.17 -0.12 3.74
C ILE A 33 -2.95 -1.19 3.00
N THR A 34 -4.13 -0.83 2.50
CA THR A 34 -5.04 -1.74 1.83
C THR A 34 -5.36 -1.22 0.44
N PHE A 35 -4.96 -1.97 -0.58
CA PHE A 35 -5.23 -1.66 -1.98
C PHE A 35 -6.49 -2.40 -2.43
N HIS A 36 -7.52 -1.65 -2.81
CA HIS A 36 -8.76 -2.19 -3.38
C HIS A 36 -8.69 -2.16 -4.90
N MET A 37 -8.95 -3.30 -5.53
CA MET A 37 -8.97 -3.48 -6.99
C MET A 37 -10.41 -3.78 -7.46
N PRO A 38 -10.69 -3.74 -8.78
CA PRO A 38 -11.97 -4.20 -9.32
C PRO A 38 -12.36 -5.59 -8.82
N GLY A 39 -13.66 -5.78 -8.55
CA GLY A 39 -14.17 -7.00 -7.93
C GLY A 39 -14.00 -7.02 -6.41
N GLN A 40 -13.96 -8.21 -5.81
CA GLN A 40 -13.76 -8.40 -4.37
C GLN A 40 -12.27 -8.66 -4.04
N HIS A 41 -11.37 -8.02 -4.79
CA HIS A 41 -9.92 -8.20 -4.64
C HIS A 41 -9.31 -7.10 -3.80
N VAL A 42 -8.60 -7.50 -2.74
CA VAL A 42 -7.99 -6.61 -1.76
C VAL A 42 -6.60 -7.12 -1.42
N VAL A 43 -5.60 -6.23 -1.38
CA VAL A 43 -4.26 -6.53 -0.89
C VAL A 43 -3.96 -5.67 0.33
N PRO A 44 -4.06 -6.23 1.54
CA PRO A 44 -3.57 -5.58 2.75
C PRO A 44 -2.07 -5.83 2.91
N ALA A 45 -1.34 -4.83 3.36
CA ALA A 45 0.05 -4.94 3.73
C ALA A 45 0.36 -4.06 4.95
N THR A 46 1.06 -4.63 5.92
CA THR A 46 1.54 -3.89 7.09
C THR A 46 2.98 -3.47 6.86
N VAL A 47 3.25 -2.17 6.89
CA VAL A 47 4.56 -1.60 6.59
C VAL A 47 5.06 -0.71 7.73
N ASP A 48 6.37 -0.50 7.81
CA ASP A 48 6.95 0.52 8.69
C ASP A 48 6.61 1.94 8.22
N VAL A 49 6.90 2.92 9.08
CA VAL A 49 6.65 4.35 8.82
C VAL A 49 7.37 4.82 7.56
N LYS A 50 8.64 4.45 7.37
CA LYS A 50 9.46 4.90 6.24
C LYS A 50 8.90 4.40 4.89
N THR A 51 8.43 3.16 4.87
CA THR A 51 7.83 2.53 3.70
C THR A 51 6.45 3.13 3.43
N ALA A 52 5.66 3.40 4.48
CA ALA A 52 4.38 4.10 4.35
C ALA A 52 4.57 5.50 3.75
N GLU A 53 5.50 6.30 4.26
CA GLU A 53 5.83 7.64 3.75
C GLU A 53 6.22 7.60 2.27
N ARG A 54 7.05 6.62 1.87
CA ARG A 54 7.41 6.42 0.47
C ARG A 54 6.17 6.11 -0.40
N ILE A 55 5.31 5.20 0.07
CA ILE A 55 4.06 4.86 -0.63
C ILE A 55 3.16 6.09 -0.75
N PHE A 56 3.02 6.91 0.31
CA PHE A 56 2.20 8.13 0.25
C PHE A 56 2.74 9.14 -0.76
N LYS A 57 4.06 9.32 -0.83
CA LYS A 57 4.67 10.19 -1.83
C LYS A 57 4.37 9.72 -3.24
N GLU A 58 4.56 8.43 -3.53
CA GLU A 58 4.25 7.87 -4.85
C GLU A 58 2.76 7.97 -5.20
N LEU A 59 1.85 7.76 -4.23
CA LEU A 59 0.41 7.93 -4.44
C LEU A 59 0.00 9.39 -4.65
N GLY A 60 0.71 10.34 -4.03
CA GLY A 60 0.47 11.77 -4.20
C GLY A 60 1.00 12.33 -5.52
N GLU A 61 2.11 11.80 -6.02
CA GLU A 61 2.68 12.11 -7.35
C GLU A 61 1.88 11.51 -8.51
N LEU A 62 1.01 10.53 -8.22
CA LEU A 62 0.09 9.91 -9.19
C LEU A 62 -1.23 10.67 -9.39
N LYS A 63 -1.43 11.83 -8.75
CA LYS A 63 -2.56 12.74 -8.98
C LYS A 63 -2.26 13.72 -10.10
#